data_AF-A0A952P868-F1
#
_entry.id   AF-A0A952P868-F1
#
_cell.length_a   1.000
_cell.length_b   1.000
_cell.length_c   1.000
_cell.angle_alpha   90.00
_cell.angle_beta   90.00
_cell.angle_gamma   90.00
#
_symmetry.space_group_name_H-M   'P 1'
#
loop_
_entity.id
_entity.type
_entity.pdbx_description
1 polymer ?
#
loop_
_entity_poly.entity_id
_entity_poly.type
_entity_poly.pdbx_seq_one_letter_code
_entity_poly.pdbx_strand_id
1 'polypeptide(L)'
;MLNKANPSTYGWRNIEYTGQELASHIQKGLAFSPGILRANANGRKPSIKDIDSAQILAIDIDNDIKSYNNVTKKYDKRIKSKEEGYISYEEALIDQFVIENALFVYTTPSHQELFNRFRIVFVIEQFINKAEVYRNAITPLIERFGGDKSCSNIDRLFYGNSNCRLEYFGNILNQDFVINNQLML
;
A
#
# COMPACT_ATOMS: atom_id res chain seq x y z
N MET A 1 -20.16 7.32 13.98
CA MET A 1 -18.93 8.12 13.74
C MET A 1 -17.73 7.21 13.97
N LEU A 2 -16.82 7.09 12.99
CA LEU A 2 -15.58 6.31 13.13
C LEU A 2 -14.63 7.03 14.09
N ASN A 3 -14.26 6.38 15.20
CA ASN A 3 -13.29 6.93 16.14
C ASN A 3 -11.88 6.91 15.53
N LYS A 4 -11.40 8.08 15.08
CA LYS A 4 -10.07 8.25 14.45
C LYS A 4 -8.90 7.99 15.40
N ALA A 5 -9.10 7.94 16.72
CA ALA A 5 -8.04 7.72 17.71
C ALA A 5 -7.65 6.23 17.86
N ASN A 6 -8.55 5.30 17.51
CA ASN A 6 -8.31 3.86 17.57
C ASN A 6 -8.82 3.20 16.27
N PRO A 7 -8.09 3.29 15.15
CA PRO A 7 -8.51 2.63 13.91
C PRO A 7 -8.55 1.09 14.02
N SER A 8 -7.99 0.53 15.09
CA SER A 8 -8.07 -0.89 15.43
C SER A 8 -9.32 -1.30 16.21
N THR A 9 -10.23 -0.37 16.58
CA THR A 9 -11.44 -0.71 17.37
C THR A 9 -12.54 -1.40 16.56
N TYR A 10 -12.46 -1.39 15.23
CA TYR A 10 -13.44 -2.05 14.36
C TYR A 10 -12.88 -3.38 13.85
N GLY A 11 -13.68 -4.44 13.96
CA GLY A 11 -13.23 -5.80 13.69
C GLY A 11 -12.77 -6.00 12.24
N TRP A 12 -11.51 -6.38 12.07
CA TRP A 12 -11.00 -6.82 10.77
C TRP A 12 -11.74 -8.08 10.35
N ARG A 13 -12.17 -8.12 9.09
CA ARG A 13 -12.88 -9.25 8.50
C ARG A 13 -12.56 -9.35 7.02
N ASN A 14 -12.64 -10.56 6.49
CA ASN A 14 -12.56 -10.77 5.06
C ASN A 14 -13.85 -10.28 4.40
N ILE A 15 -13.71 -9.49 3.34
CA ILE A 15 -14.79 -9.06 2.46
C ILE A 15 -14.26 -9.20 1.04
N GLU A 16 -15.06 -9.81 0.18
CA GLU A 16 -14.78 -9.84 -1.25
C GLU A 16 -15.24 -8.55 -1.88
N TYR A 17 -14.37 -7.94 -2.68
CA TYR A 17 -14.64 -6.69 -3.39
C TYR A 17 -14.11 -6.78 -4.81
N THR A 18 -14.87 -6.19 -5.73
CA THR A 18 -14.33 -5.69 -6.99
C THR A 18 -13.32 -4.56 -6.74
N GLY A 19 -12.50 -4.25 -7.74
CA GLY A 19 -11.54 -3.14 -7.63
C GLY A 19 -12.22 -1.80 -7.30
N GLN A 20 -13.38 -1.53 -7.91
CA GLN A 20 -14.16 -0.32 -7.68
C GLN A 20 -14.77 -0.28 -6.28
N GLU A 21 -15.24 -1.42 -5.75
CA GLU A 21 -15.76 -1.49 -4.38
C GLU A 21 -14.66 -1.25 -3.34
N LEU A 22 -13.46 -1.80 -3.57
CA LEU A 22 -12.30 -1.52 -2.71
C LEU A 22 -11.91 -0.03 -2.77
N ALA A 23 -11.88 0.57 -3.97
CA ALA A 23 -11.64 2.00 -4.13
C ALA A 23 -12.69 2.84 -3.39
N SER A 24 -13.98 2.50 -3.51
CA SER A 24 -15.08 3.15 -2.80
C SER A 24 -14.94 3.00 -1.27
N HIS A 25 -14.54 1.82 -0.79
CA HIS A 25 -14.27 1.56 0.63
C HIS A 25 -13.16 2.48 1.18
N ILE A 26 -12.07 2.63 0.42
CA ILE A 26 -10.95 3.53 0.75
C ILE A 26 -11.40 5.00 0.77
N GLN A 27 -12.20 5.42 -0.22
CA GLN A 27 -12.80 6.76 -0.31
C GLN A 27 -13.84 7.04 0.77
N LYS A 28 -14.30 6.04 1.53
CA LYS A 28 -15.09 6.23 2.76
C LYS A 28 -14.21 6.44 3.99
N GLY A 29 -12.88 6.47 3.83
CA GLY A 29 -11.92 6.60 4.93
C GLY A 29 -11.63 5.30 5.66
N LEU A 30 -12.08 4.15 5.12
CA LEU A 30 -11.92 2.86 5.77
C LEU A 30 -10.59 2.22 5.39
N ALA A 31 -9.92 1.61 6.37
CA ALA A 31 -8.65 0.92 6.16
C ALA A 31 -8.85 -0.44 5.46
N PHE A 32 -7.79 -0.93 4.85
CA PHE A 32 -7.70 -2.29 4.31
C PHE A 32 -6.35 -2.94 4.65
N SER A 33 -6.29 -4.25 4.45
CA SER A 33 -5.10 -5.09 4.56
C SER A 33 -4.99 -5.89 3.27
N PRO A 34 -3.77 -6.11 2.73
CA PRO A 34 -3.58 -7.00 1.58
C PRO A 34 -3.80 -8.46 1.97
N GLY A 35 -3.56 -8.81 3.24
CA GLY A 35 -3.72 -10.15 3.77
C GLY A 35 -5.18 -10.50 4.08
N ILE A 36 -5.60 -11.64 3.56
CA ILE A 36 -6.82 -12.37 3.89
C ILE A 36 -6.60 -13.12 5.20
N LEU A 37 -7.51 -12.93 6.14
CA LEU A 37 -7.44 -13.51 7.46
C LEU A 37 -7.79 -15.00 7.45
N ARG A 38 -7.08 -15.77 8.28
CA ARG A 38 -7.54 -17.11 8.68
C ARG A 38 -8.87 -16.99 9.43
N ALA A 39 -9.69 -18.04 9.36
CA ALA A 39 -11.05 -18.06 9.93
C ALA A 39 -11.13 -17.55 11.40
N ASN A 40 -10.11 -17.87 12.22
CA ASN A 40 -10.08 -17.56 13.65
C ASN A 40 -9.38 -16.22 14.00
N ALA A 41 -9.03 -15.40 13.00
CA ALA A 41 -8.27 -14.16 13.21
C ALA A 41 -9.11 -12.87 13.06
N ASN A 42 -10.42 -13.00 12.84
CA ASN A 42 -11.33 -11.86 12.71
C ASN A 42 -11.46 -11.06 14.02
N GLY A 43 -11.86 -9.79 13.90
CA GLY A 43 -12.25 -8.96 15.05
C GLY A 43 -11.10 -8.19 15.71
N ARG A 44 -9.84 -8.42 15.31
CA ARG A 44 -8.67 -7.71 15.83
C ARG A 44 -7.67 -7.40 14.72
N LYS A 45 -6.69 -6.53 15.01
CA LYS A 45 -5.57 -6.29 14.10
C LYS A 45 -4.83 -7.61 13.81
N PRO A 46 -4.61 -7.98 12.54
CA PRO A 46 -3.86 -9.17 12.20
C PRO A 46 -2.36 -8.99 12.43
N SER A 47 -1.70 -10.12 12.64
CA SER A 47 -0.26 -10.31 12.53
C SER A 47 0.04 -11.30 11.40
N ILE A 48 1.29 -11.44 10.98
CA ILE A 48 1.70 -12.36 9.91
C ILE A 48 1.09 -13.78 10.05
N LYS A 49 1.05 -14.35 11.25
CA LYS A 49 0.48 -15.70 11.50
C LYS A 49 -1.04 -15.80 11.27
N ASP A 50 -1.71 -14.66 11.31
CA ASP A 50 -3.15 -14.55 11.13
C ASP A 50 -3.55 -14.48 9.66
N ILE A 51 -2.57 -14.29 8.76
CA ILE A 51 -2.80 -14.19 7.33
C ILE A 51 -2.76 -15.59 6.70
N ASP A 52 -3.76 -15.88 5.91
CA ASP A 52 -3.88 -17.08 5.11
C ASP A 52 -3.26 -16.89 3.72
N SER A 53 -3.63 -15.79 3.06
CA SER A 53 -3.17 -15.46 1.71
C SER A 53 -3.27 -13.95 1.43
N ALA A 54 -2.78 -13.50 0.28
CA ALA A 54 -2.94 -12.13 -0.21
C ALA A 54 -3.04 -12.10 -1.74
N GLN A 55 -3.76 -11.11 -2.26
CA GLN A 55 -3.91 -10.87 -3.70
C GLN A 55 -3.66 -9.39 -4.08
N ILE A 56 -3.44 -8.54 -3.07
CA ILE A 56 -3.20 -7.11 -3.25
C ILE A 56 -1.75 -6.83 -2.90
N LEU A 57 -1.06 -6.05 -3.75
CA LEU A 57 0.25 -5.50 -3.44
C LEU A 57 0.10 -3.97 -3.36
N ALA A 58 0.39 -3.39 -2.19
CA ALA A 58 0.21 -1.96 -1.97
C ALA A 58 1.51 -1.31 -1.49
N ILE A 59 1.91 -0.23 -2.17
CA ILE A 59 3.13 0.52 -1.91
C ILE A 59 2.77 1.82 -1.20
N ASP A 60 3.45 2.14 -0.09
CA ASP A 60 3.27 3.40 0.63
C ASP A 60 4.37 4.39 0.22
N ILE A 61 3.99 5.43 -0.53
CA ILE A 61 4.88 6.50 -0.96
C ILE A 61 4.80 7.62 0.05
N ASP A 62 5.77 7.62 0.99
CA ASP A 62 5.85 8.57 2.09
C ASP A 62 6.59 9.87 1.72
N ASN A 63 7.45 9.81 0.69
CA ASN A 63 8.36 10.89 0.27
C ASN A 63 9.15 11.58 1.40
N ASP A 64 9.35 10.91 2.53
CA ASP A 64 10.25 11.36 3.61
C ASP A 64 11.55 10.57 3.68
N ILE A 65 12.56 11.24 4.25
CA ILE A 65 13.75 10.63 4.81
C ILE A 65 13.66 10.78 6.33
N LYS A 66 13.88 9.67 7.03
CA LYS A 66 13.93 9.60 8.49
C LYS A 66 15.40 9.51 8.91
N SER A 67 15.86 10.43 9.74
CA SER A 67 17.21 10.42 10.31
C SER A 67 17.15 10.40 11.82
N TYR A 68 17.90 9.50 12.46
CA TYR A 68 17.95 9.44 13.92
C TYR A 68 18.77 10.60 14.49
N ASN A 69 18.16 11.38 15.35
CA ASN A 69 18.80 12.48 16.06
C ASN A 69 19.31 12.00 17.41
N ASN A 70 20.64 11.92 17.53
CA ASN A 70 21.30 11.43 18.75
C ASN A 70 21.12 12.33 19.98
N VAL A 71 20.79 13.62 19.77
CA VAL A 71 20.57 14.60 20.84
C VAL A 71 19.15 14.49 21.40
N THR A 72 18.14 14.56 20.53
CA THR A 72 16.74 14.50 20.95
C THR A 72 16.27 13.07 21.20
N LYS A 73 17.06 12.06 20.79
CA LYS A 73 16.72 10.63 20.82
C LYS A 73 15.45 10.30 20.03
N LYS A 74 15.13 11.11 19.01
CA LYS A 74 13.96 10.97 18.13
C LYS A 74 14.40 10.89 16.67
N TYR A 75 13.50 10.40 15.81
CA TYR A 75 13.70 10.50 14.36
C TYR A 75 13.17 11.84 13.88
N ASP A 76 14.03 12.60 13.21
CA ASP A 76 13.64 13.76 12.43
C ASP A 76 13.19 13.30 11.04
N LYS A 77 12.27 14.05 10.44
CA LYS A 77 11.73 13.78 9.11
C LYS A 77 11.92 15.00 8.23
N ARG A 78 12.36 14.78 7.00
CA ARG A 78 12.33 15.80 5.93
C ARG A 78 11.80 15.21 4.64
N ILE A 79 11.35 16.09 3.76
CA ILE A 79 10.90 15.73 2.41
C ILE A 79 12.13 15.33 1.58
N LYS A 80 11.99 14.28 0.75
CA LYS A 80 12.99 13.88 -0.25
C LYS A 80 13.16 14.98 -1.30
N SER A 81 14.39 15.19 -1.79
CA SER A 81 14.60 15.93 -3.04
C SER A 81 14.27 15.05 -4.25
N LYS A 82 14.26 15.64 -5.45
CA LYS A 82 14.05 14.89 -6.70
C LYS A 82 15.15 13.86 -6.94
N GLU A 83 16.39 14.23 -6.65
CA GLU A 83 17.58 13.38 -6.79
C GLU A 83 17.56 12.20 -5.79
N GLU A 84 16.84 12.35 -4.68
CA GLU A 84 16.62 11.31 -3.67
C GLU A 84 15.40 10.42 -3.97
N GLY A 85 14.81 10.59 -5.16
CA GLY A 85 13.67 9.80 -5.64
C GLY A 85 12.31 10.30 -5.14
N TYR A 86 12.14 11.62 -4.94
CA TYR A 86 10.81 12.19 -4.73
C TYR A 86 9.94 12.00 -5.98
N ILE A 87 8.83 11.29 -5.83
CA ILE A 87 7.81 11.10 -6.86
C ILE A 87 6.52 11.79 -6.44
N SER A 88 5.98 12.67 -7.27
CA SER A 88 4.68 13.30 -7.04
C SER A 88 3.55 12.36 -7.41
N TYR A 89 2.34 12.68 -6.93
CA TYR A 89 1.13 11.95 -7.31
C TYR A 89 0.94 11.96 -8.83
N GLU A 90 1.09 13.12 -9.48
CA GLU A 90 0.91 13.25 -10.93
C GLU A 90 1.94 12.45 -11.74
N GLU A 91 3.21 12.44 -11.31
CA GLU A 91 4.24 11.63 -11.97
C GLU A 91 3.92 10.12 -11.89
N ALA A 92 3.37 9.66 -10.77
CA ALA A 92 2.92 8.27 -10.66
C ALA A 92 1.75 7.96 -11.59
N LEU A 93 0.84 8.92 -11.84
CA LEU A 93 -0.30 8.71 -12.74
C LEU A 93 0.10 8.62 -14.22
N ILE A 94 1.23 9.19 -14.60
CA ILE A 94 1.75 9.14 -15.98
C ILE A 94 2.87 8.11 -16.18
N ASP A 95 3.26 7.38 -15.14
CA ASP A 95 4.22 6.27 -15.27
C ASP A 95 3.57 5.12 -16.05
N GLN A 96 4.21 4.70 -17.15
CA GLN A 96 3.65 3.70 -18.05
C GLN A 96 3.36 2.37 -17.35
N PHE A 97 4.23 1.94 -16.42
CA PHE A 97 4.02 0.70 -15.68
C PHE A 97 2.82 0.82 -14.75
N VAL A 98 2.63 1.97 -14.10
CA VAL A 98 1.43 2.24 -13.28
C VAL A 98 0.17 2.21 -14.16
N ILE A 99 0.16 2.92 -15.28
CA ILE A 99 -0.99 2.98 -16.20
C ILE A 99 -1.42 1.59 -16.66
N GLU A 100 -0.46 0.72 -16.96
CA GLU A 100 -0.72 -0.61 -17.52
C GLU A 100 -1.04 -1.67 -16.47
N ASN A 101 -0.57 -1.52 -15.23
CA ASN A 101 -0.58 -2.62 -14.26
C ASN A 101 -1.26 -2.29 -12.93
N ALA A 102 -1.36 -1.01 -12.54
CA ALA A 102 -1.96 -0.67 -11.26
C ALA A 102 -3.48 -0.89 -11.29
N LEU A 103 -4.03 -1.26 -10.15
CA LEU A 103 -5.48 -1.25 -9.94
C LEU A 103 -5.96 0.20 -9.75
N PHE A 104 -5.31 0.93 -8.84
CA PHE A 104 -5.55 2.34 -8.58
C PHE A 104 -4.38 3.00 -7.83
N VAL A 105 -4.35 4.33 -7.84
CA VAL A 105 -3.45 5.16 -7.02
C VAL A 105 -4.30 6.11 -6.20
N TYR A 106 -3.97 6.34 -4.92
CA TYR A 106 -4.73 7.28 -4.08
C TYR A 106 -3.89 8.02 -3.04
N THR A 107 -4.29 9.25 -2.71
CA THR A 107 -3.60 10.08 -1.70
C THR A 107 -3.93 9.67 -0.27
N THR A 108 -2.92 9.63 0.60
CA THR A 108 -3.09 9.26 2.01
C THR A 108 -3.72 10.40 2.83
N PRO A 109 -4.23 10.13 4.06
CA PRO A 109 -4.75 11.19 4.92
C PRO A 109 -3.74 12.30 5.29
N SER A 110 -2.44 12.01 5.21
CA SER A 110 -1.36 12.96 5.50
C SER A 110 -0.77 13.62 4.25
N HIS A 111 -1.37 13.39 3.07
CA HIS A 111 -1.00 14.06 1.83
C HIS A 111 -1.16 15.57 1.94
N GLN A 112 -0.20 16.31 1.40
CA GLN A 112 -0.28 17.76 1.20
C GLN A 112 0.21 18.08 -0.22
N GLU A 113 -0.23 19.21 -0.77
CA GLU A 113 0.14 19.62 -2.13
C GLU A 113 1.66 19.72 -2.34
N LEU A 114 2.37 20.30 -1.37
CA LEU A 114 3.84 20.40 -1.37
C LEU A 114 4.55 19.18 -0.77
N PHE A 115 3.79 18.21 -0.25
CA PHE A 115 4.33 16.99 0.32
C PHE A 115 3.45 15.80 -0.04
N ASN A 116 3.70 15.26 -1.23
CA ASN A 116 2.86 14.22 -1.80
C ASN A 116 3.08 12.92 -1.03
N ARG A 117 2.02 12.43 -0.42
CA ARG A 117 1.95 11.08 0.15
C ARG A 117 0.80 10.33 -0.48
N PHE A 118 1.05 9.16 -1.02
CA PHE A 118 0.05 8.39 -1.74
C PHE A 118 0.42 6.91 -1.76
N ARG A 119 -0.48 6.09 -2.29
CA ARG A 119 -0.25 4.66 -2.45
C ARG A 119 -0.58 4.23 -3.85
N ILE A 120 0.23 3.32 -4.36
CA ILE A 120 -0.03 2.60 -5.61
C ILE A 120 -0.47 1.20 -5.22
N VAL A 121 -1.61 0.78 -5.72
CA VAL A 121 -2.22 -0.52 -5.38
C VAL A 121 -2.32 -1.35 -6.65
N PHE A 122 -1.82 -2.58 -6.57
CA PHE A 122 -1.91 -3.60 -7.60
C PHE A 122 -2.74 -4.76 -7.07
N VAL A 123 -3.38 -5.48 -7.98
CA VAL A 123 -4.01 -6.78 -7.70
C VAL A 123 -3.40 -7.81 -8.65
N ILE A 124 -3.24 -9.04 -8.19
CA ILE A 124 -2.68 -10.16 -8.99
C ILE A 124 -3.72 -11.24 -9.19
N GLU A 125 -3.57 -12.10 -10.19
CA GLU A 125 -4.57 -13.14 -10.48
C GLU A 125 -4.61 -14.24 -9.41
N GLN A 126 -3.46 -14.65 -8.91
CA GLN A 126 -3.36 -15.80 -8.00
C GLN A 126 -3.01 -15.37 -6.57
N PHE A 127 -3.63 -16.03 -5.61
CA PHE A 127 -3.34 -15.83 -4.19
C PHE A 127 -1.92 -16.26 -3.83
N ILE A 128 -1.21 -15.38 -3.12
CA ILE A 128 0.06 -15.71 -2.47
C ILE A 128 -0.23 -16.16 -1.04
N ASN A 129 0.08 -17.41 -0.71
CA ASN A 129 -0.17 -18.02 0.61
C ASN A 129 1.07 -18.08 1.52
N LYS A 130 2.22 -17.55 1.08
CA LYS A 130 3.47 -17.51 1.84
C LYS A 130 3.97 -16.08 1.98
N ALA A 131 4.23 -15.65 3.21
CA ALA A 131 4.72 -14.30 3.50
C ALA A 131 6.06 -13.97 2.80
N GLU A 132 6.92 -14.96 2.62
CA GLU A 132 8.18 -14.81 1.89
C GLU A 132 7.95 -14.54 0.40
N VAL A 133 7.05 -15.29 -0.24
CA VAL A 133 6.69 -15.08 -1.65
C VAL A 133 6.06 -13.71 -1.84
N TYR A 134 5.21 -13.28 -0.89
CA TYR A 134 4.62 -11.94 -0.91
C TYR A 134 5.70 -10.86 -0.85
N ARG A 135 6.66 -11.01 0.07
CA ARG A 135 7.79 -10.10 0.21
C ARG A 135 8.59 -10.02 -1.09
N ASN A 136 8.87 -11.16 -1.72
CA ASN A 136 9.63 -11.19 -2.97
C ASN A 136 8.86 -10.48 -4.10
N ALA A 137 7.54 -10.69 -4.19
CA ALA A 137 6.69 -10.07 -5.20
C ALA A 137 6.62 -8.54 -5.08
N ILE A 138 6.51 -8.01 -3.86
CA ILE A 138 6.31 -6.57 -3.64
C ILE A 138 7.62 -5.77 -3.54
N THR A 139 8.74 -6.42 -3.18
CA THR A 139 10.03 -5.73 -3.01
C THR A 139 10.48 -4.97 -4.27
N PRO A 140 10.47 -5.55 -5.48
CA PRO A 140 10.86 -4.83 -6.70
C PRO A 140 9.98 -3.60 -6.97
N LEU A 141 8.68 -3.69 -6.66
CA LEU A 141 7.76 -2.57 -6.79
C LEU A 141 8.09 -1.45 -5.78
N ILE A 142 8.35 -1.81 -4.52
CA ILE A 142 8.76 -0.86 -3.48
C ILE A 142 10.07 -0.17 -3.89
N GLU A 143 11.03 -0.91 -4.44
CA GLU A 143 12.31 -0.38 -4.88
C GLU A 143 12.16 0.56 -6.08
N ARG A 144 11.39 0.16 -7.12
CA ARG A 144 11.11 0.98 -8.30
C ARG A 144 10.52 2.34 -7.94
N PHE A 145 9.56 2.37 -7.02
CA PHE A 145 8.83 3.59 -6.66
C PHE A 145 9.36 4.28 -5.38
N GLY A 146 10.39 3.73 -4.74
CA GLY A 146 10.99 4.31 -3.52
C GLY A 146 10.08 4.33 -2.29
N GLY A 147 9.19 3.34 -2.15
CA GLY A 147 8.21 3.22 -1.07
C GLY A 147 8.76 2.76 0.29
N ASP A 148 7.91 2.78 1.34
CA ASP A 148 8.26 2.25 2.66
C ASP A 148 8.48 0.73 2.59
N LYS A 149 9.71 0.29 2.89
CA LYS A 149 10.11 -1.13 2.95
C LYS A 149 9.23 -1.97 3.88
N SER A 150 8.63 -1.37 4.89
CA SER A 150 7.71 -2.05 5.82
C SER A 150 6.45 -2.57 5.14
N CYS A 151 6.14 -2.11 3.93
CA CYS A 151 5.02 -2.61 3.12
C CYS A 151 5.24 -4.05 2.61
N SER A 152 6.47 -4.56 2.71
CA SER A 152 6.79 -5.93 2.31
C SER A 152 6.23 -7.02 3.24
N ASN A 153 5.55 -6.61 4.32
CA ASN A 153 4.90 -7.53 5.24
C ASN A 153 3.44 -7.77 4.82
N ILE A 154 3.04 -9.03 4.70
CA ILE A 154 1.73 -9.45 4.21
C ILE A 154 0.55 -9.04 5.13
N ASP A 155 0.83 -8.70 6.39
CA ASP A 155 -0.14 -8.23 7.40
C ASP A 155 -0.18 -6.69 7.50
N ARG A 156 0.38 -5.98 6.52
CA ARG A 156 0.42 -4.51 6.55
C ARG A 156 -0.99 -3.92 6.46
N LEU A 157 -1.18 -2.79 7.13
CA LEU A 157 -2.45 -2.06 7.11
C LEU A 157 -2.28 -0.73 6.38
N PHE A 158 -3.25 -0.38 5.57
CA PHE A 158 -3.28 0.88 4.83
C PHE A 158 -4.56 1.64 5.16
N TYR A 159 -4.42 2.89 5.58
CA TYR A 159 -5.56 3.75 5.92
C TYR A 159 -6.26 4.28 4.68
N GLY A 160 -7.58 4.17 4.61
CA GLY A 160 -8.38 4.94 3.67
C GLY A 160 -8.36 6.43 3.97
N ASN A 161 -8.90 7.23 3.05
CA ASN A 161 -8.99 8.67 3.18
C ASN A 161 -10.27 9.16 2.51
N SER A 162 -11.17 9.79 3.29
CA SER A 162 -12.45 10.28 2.78
C SER A 162 -12.34 11.47 1.84
N ASN A 163 -11.17 12.13 1.85
CA ASN A 163 -10.86 13.29 1.01
C ASN A 163 -9.72 12.96 0.04
N CYS A 164 -9.51 11.68 -0.30
CA CYS A 164 -8.45 11.35 -1.24
C CYS A 164 -8.78 11.80 -2.65
N ARG A 165 -7.72 12.10 -3.40
CA ARG A 165 -7.70 11.92 -4.84
C ARG A 165 -7.41 10.45 -5.10
N LEU A 166 -8.15 9.84 -6.00
CA LEU A 166 -7.98 8.45 -6.41
C LEU A 166 -8.14 8.37 -7.92
N GLU A 167 -7.15 7.77 -8.58
CA GLU A 167 -7.19 7.42 -9.99
C GLU A 167 -7.37 5.90 -10.12
N TYR A 168 -8.42 5.47 -10.81
CA TYR A 168 -8.75 4.05 -10.96
C TYR A 168 -8.46 3.59 -12.38
N PHE A 169 -7.52 2.65 -12.52
CA PHE A 169 -7.11 2.10 -13.81
C PHE A 169 -7.80 0.75 -14.10
N GLY A 170 -8.05 -0.04 -13.06
CA GLY A 170 -8.78 -1.31 -13.17
C GLY A 170 -7.96 -2.49 -13.69
N ASN A 171 -6.63 -2.36 -13.77
CA ASN A 171 -5.77 -3.43 -14.26
C ASN A 171 -5.53 -4.53 -13.22
N ILE A 172 -5.09 -5.67 -13.73
CA ILE A 172 -4.57 -6.80 -12.95
C ILE A 172 -3.11 -6.98 -13.35
N LEU A 173 -2.21 -6.96 -12.37
CA LEU A 173 -0.78 -7.18 -12.59
C LEU A 173 -0.55 -8.64 -12.98
N ASN A 174 0.10 -8.85 -14.12
CA ASN A 174 0.41 -10.18 -14.63
C ASN A 174 1.23 -11.00 -13.62
N GLN A 175 0.82 -12.25 -13.40
CA GLN A 175 1.46 -13.18 -12.47
C GLN A 175 2.93 -13.48 -12.81
N ASP A 176 3.34 -13.38 -14.08
CA ASP A 176 4.74 -13.57 -14.49
C ASP A 176 5.68 -12.57 -13.80
N PHE A 177 5.20 -11.36 -13.51
CA PHE A 177 5.93 -10.37 -12.71
C PHE A 177 6.23 -10.91 -11.30
N VAL A 178 5.21 -11.53 -10.67
CA VAL A 178 5.26 -12.08 -9.31
C VAL A 178 6.22 -13.27 -9.22
N ILE A 179 6.25 -14.12 -10.25
CA ILE A 179 7.04 -15.35 -10.27
C ILE A 179 8.50 -15.08 -10.61
N ASN A 180 8.76 -14.21 -11.59
CA ASN A 180 10.10 -14.04 -12.15
C ASN A 180 10.85 -12.84 -11.55
N ASN A 181 10.22 -12.02 -10.70
CA ASN A 181 10.75 -10.75 -10.19
C ASN A 181 11.23 -9.81 -11.32
N GLN A 182 10.66 -9.94 -12.52
CA GLN A 182 11.12 -9.19 -13.68
C GLN A 182 10.36 -7.86 -13.78
N LEU A 183 11.01 -6.79 -13.33
CA LEU A 183 10.82 -5.49 -13.96
C LEU A 183 11.58 -5.54 -15.29
N MET A 184 10.90 -5.89 -16.39
CA MET A 184 11.44 -5.53 -17.70
C MET A 184 11.43 -4.00 -17.76
N LEU A 185 12.63 -3.42 -17.57
CA LEU A 185 12.92 -2.00 -17.75
C LEU A 185 13.06 -1.69 -19.23
#